data_AF-A0A0L0CX03-F1
#
_entry.id   AF-A0A0L0CX03-F1
#
_cell.length_a   1.000
_cell.length_b   1.000
_cell.length_c   1.000
_cell.angle_alpha   90.00
_cell.angle_beta   90.00
_cell.angle_gamma   90.00
#
_symmetry.space_group_name_H-M   'P 1'
#
loop_
_entity.id
_entity.type
_entity.pdbx_description
1 polymer ?
#
loop_
_entity_poly.entity_id
_entity_poly.type
_entity_poly.pdbx_seq_one_letter_code
_entity_poly.pdbx_strand_id
1 'polypeptide(L)'
;MVIYNNMVIYNNEVIYNNMVIYNNMVIYNNMVIYNNMVIYYNEVIYNNMVIYNNMVIYNNMVIYNNMVIYNNMVIYNNMVIYYNILIYYYFVNQFFTTSI
;
A
#
# COMPACT_ATOMS: atom_id res chain seq x y z
N MET A 1 13.61 -1.47 7.08
CA MET A 1 12.25 -1.83 7.52
C MET A 1 12.17 -1.73 9.04
N VAL A 2 11.08 -1.20 9.59
CA VAL A 2 10.76 -1.17 11.03
C VAL A 2 9.30 -1.59 11.21
N ILE A 3 9.04 -2.54 12.11
CA ILE A 3 7.70 -3.07 12.39
C ILE A 3 7.47 -3.03 13.91
N TYR A 4 6.37 -2.41 14.35
CA TYR A 4 5.98 -2.34 15.75
C TYR A 4 4.97 -3.41 16.18
N ASN A 5 4.19 -3.95 15.24
CA ASN A 5 3.25 -5.04 15.51
C ASN A 5 3.54 -6.22 14.56
N ASN A 6 2.61 -6.62 13.69
CA ASN A 6 2.79 -7.79 12.84
C ASN A 6 2.94 -7.45 11.36
N MET A 7 3.81 -8.19 10.69
CA MET A 7 3.88 -8.25 9.24
C MET A 7 3.88 -9.72 8.82
N VAL A 8 3.01 -10.08 7.88
CA VAL A 8 2.96 -11.42 7.29
C VAL A 8 3.05 -11.31 5.79
N ILE A 9 3.99 -12.03 5.20
CA ILE A 9 4.26 -12.03 3.76
C ILE A 9 4.34 -13.49 3.30
N TYR A 10 3.49 -13.85 2.34
CA TYR A 10 3.43 -15.22 1.84
C TYR A 10 4.35 -15.46 0.64
N ASN A 11 4.53 -14.47 -0.23
CA ASN A 11 5.43 -14.56 -1.38
C ASN A 11 6.65 -13.64 -1.20
N ASN A 12 6.81 -12.63 -2.06
CA ASN A 12 8.02 -11.82 -2.10
C ASN A 12 7.78 -10.39 -1.65
N GLU A 13 8.77 -9.83 -0.98
CA GLU A 13 8.85 -8.41 -0.69
C GLU A 13 10.24 -7.88 -1.04
N VAL A 14 10.27 -6.72 -1.69
CA VAL A 14 11.49 -6.00 -2.02
C VAL A 14 11.32 -4.55 -1.58
N ILE A 15 12.21 -4.09 -0.69
CA ILE A 15 12.26 -2.69 -0.23
C ILE A 15 13.66 -2.16 -0.48
N TYR A 16 13.76 -1.07 -1.24
CA TYR A 16 15.02 -0.39 -1.52
C TYR A 16 15.37 0.67 -0.46
N ASN A 17 14.39 1.46 -0.01
CA ASN A 17 14.60 2.47 1.04
C ASN A 17 13.92 2.05 2.35
N ASN A 18 12.88 2.76 2.80
CA ASN A 18 12.28 2.55 4.11
C ASN A 18 10.85 2.03 4.03
N MET A 19 10.53 1.11 4.91
CA MET A 19 9.16 0.75 5.25
C MET A 19 9.01 0.82 6.77
N VAL A 20 7.96 1.49 7.23
CA VAL A 20 7.60 1.58 8.65
C VAL A 20 6.15 1.16 8.83
N ILE A 21 5.92 0.19 9.73
CA ILE A 21 4.58 -0.32 10.04
C ILE A 21 4.33 -0.22 11.54
N TYR A 22 3.33 0.58 11.92
CA TYR A 22 2.92 0.73 13.31
C TYR A 22 1.91 -0.33 13.76
N ASN A 23 1.07 -0.85 12.86
CA ASN A 23 0.09 -1.89 13.16
C ASN A 23 0.30 -3.13 12.30
N ASN A 24 -0.75 -3.70 11.69
CA ASN A 24 -0.63 -4.95 10.95
C ASN A 24 -0.54 -4.75 9.44
N MET A 25 0.32 -5.52 8.79
CA MET A 25 0.32 -5.66 7.34
C MET A 25 0.30 -7.14 6.95
N VAL A 26 -0.54 -7.48 5.98
CA VAL A 26 -0.59 -8.81 5.38
C VAL A 26 -0.47 -8.70 3.86
N ILE A 27 0.47 -9.43 3.27
CA ILE A 27 0.72 -9.48 1.82
C ILE A 27 0.67 -10.94 1.37
N TYR A 28 -0.29 -11.26 0.50
CA TYR A 28 -0.41 -12.61 -0.08
C TYR A 28 0.47 -12.82 -1.30
N ASN A 29 0.59 -11.82 -2.18
CA ASN A 29 1.46 -11.89 -3.35
C ASN A 29 2.71 -11.02 -3.14
N ASN A 30 3.04 -10.16 -4.11
CA ASN A 30 4.30 -9.45 -4.11
C ASN A 30 4.13 -7.98 -3.71
N MET A 31 5.09 -7.46 -2.98
CA MET A 31 5.22 -6.03 -2.73
C MET A 31 6.60 -5.54 -3.13
N VAL A 32 6.64 -4.42 -3.83
CA VAL A 32 7.88 -3.74 -4.22
C VAL A 32 7.79 -2.27 -3.84
N ILE A 33 8.78 -1.79 -3.09
CA ILE A 33 8.86 -0.40 -2.64
C ILE A 33 10.24 0.16 -2.97
N TYR A 34 10.27 1.14 -3.86
CA TYR A 34 11.49 1.82 -4.25
C TYR A 34 11.87 2.96 -3.31
N ASN A 35 10.90 3.71 -2.80
CA ASN A 35 11.16 4.80 -1.85
C ASN A 35 10.58 4.47 -0.45
N ASN A 36 9.78 5.35 0.15
CA ASN A 36 9.31 5.15 1.52
C ASN A 36 7.85 4.73 1.58
N MET A 37 7.53 3.81 2.48
CA MET A 37 6.16 3.50 2.86
C MET A 37 5.99 3.61 4.38
N VAL A 38 4.91 4.25 4.80
CA VAL A 38 4.51 4.35 6.21
C VAL A 38 3.07 3.93 6.38
N ILE A 39 2.82 2.98 7.27
CA ILE A 39 1.50 2.47 7.61
C ILE A 39 1.25 2.65 9.09
N TYR A 40 0.20 3.40 9.42
CA TYR A 40 -0.23 3.60 10.79
C TYR A 40 -1.23 2.53 11.25
N TYR A 41 -2.06 2.01 10.34
CA TYR A 41 -3.17 1.11 10.65
C TYR A 41 -3.05 -0.22 9.90
N ASN A 42 -4.16 -0.94 9.68
CA ASN A 42 -4.10 -2.27 9.09
C ASN A 42 -4.09 -2.21 7.57
N GLU A 43 -3.18 -2.94 6.93
CA GLU A 43 -3.19 -3.16 5.49
C GLU A 43 -3.28 -4.63 5.12
N VAL A 44 -4.08 -4.94 4.11
CA VAL A 44 -4.18 -6.27 3.50
C VAL A 44 -4.08 -6.16 1.99
N ILE A 45 -3.11 -6.86 1.40
CA ILE A 45 -2.85 -6.85 -0.04
C ILE A 45 -2.90 -8.29 -0.53
N TYR A 46 -3.91 -8.61 -1.33
CA TYR A 46 -4.10 -9.93 -1.90
C TYR A 46 -3.25 -10.16 -3.15
N ASN A 47 -3.06 -9.13 -3.97
CA ASN A 47 -2.30 -9.23 -5.21
C ASN A 47 -1.01 -8.40 -5.17
N ASN A 48 -0.53 -7.87 -6.29
CA ASN A 48 0.75 -7.17 -6.31
C ASN A 48 0.59 -5.68 -5.99
N MET A 49 1.51 -5.15 -5.18
CA MET A 49 1.65 -3.71 -4.97
C MET A 49 3.06 -3.25 -5.39
N VAL A 50 3.13 -2.17 -6.17
CA VAL A 50 4.39 -1.52 -6.53
C VAL A 50 4.32 -0.04 -6.21
N ILE A 51 5.30 0.46 -5.47
CA ILE A 51 5.42 1.88 -5.09
C ILE A 51 6.78 2.39 -5.52
N TYR A 52 6.78 3.33 -6.47
CA TYR A 52 8.00 3.98 -6.93
C TYR A 52 8.45 5.12 -6.04
N ASN A 53 7.51 5.87 -5.45
CA ASN A 53 7.82 7.02 -4.59
C ASN A 53 7.28 6.81 -3.16
N ASN A 54 6.84 7.87 -2.47
CA ASN A 54 6.41 7.74 -1.07
C ASN A 54 4.93 7.39 -0.94
N MET A 55 4.59 6.49 -0.03
CA MET A 55 3.20 6.19 0.34
C MET A 55 3.01 6.32 1.85
N VAL A 56 1.96 7.03 2.28
CA VAL A 56 1.59 7.12 3.69
C VAL A 56 0.12 6.77 3.87
N ILE A 57 -0.15 5.84 4.78
CA ILE A 57 -1.49 5.31 5.04
C ILE A 57 -1.81 5.49 6.51
N TYR A 58 -2.78 6.35 6.78
CA TYR A 58 -3.21 6.66 8.15
C TYR A 58 -4.30 5.72 8.67
N ASN A 59 -5.07 5.09 7.77
CA ASN A 59 -6.23 4.27 8.11
C ASN A 59 -6.19 2.91 7.40
N ASN A 60 -7.23 2.09 7.53
CA ASN A 60 -7.17 0.71 7.01
C ASN A 60 -7.22 0.67 5.48
N MET A 61 -6.46 -0.24 4.88
CA MET A 61 -6.51 -0.48 3.43
C MET A 61 -6.66 -1.95 3.10
N VAL A 62 -7.50 -2.25 2.11
CA VAL A 62 -7.61 -3.58 1.51
C VAL A 62 -7.49 -3.48 0.00
N ILE A 63 -6.56 -4.24 -0.59
CA ILE A 63 -6.33 -4.29 -2.03
C ILE A 63 -6.50 -5.73 -2.50
N TYR A 64 -7.54 -5.97 -3.30
CA TYR A 64 -7.79 -7.29 -3.89
C TYR A 64 -6.99 -7.53 -5.18
N ASN A 65 -6.70 -6.47 -5.94
CA ASN A 65 -6.08 -6.54 -7.26
C ASN A 65 -4.78 -5.72 -7.34
N ASN A 66 -4.14 -5.63 -8.51
CA ASN A 66 -2.83 -5.00 -8.60
C ASN A 66 -2.92 -3.49 -8.38
N MET A 67 -1.96 -2.93 -7.63
CA MET A 67 -1.80 -1.48 -7.46
C MET A 67 -0.39 -1.06 -7.86
N VAL A 68 -0.29 0.00 -8.64
CA VAL A 68 0.98 0.66 -8.97
C VAL A 68 0.88 2.16 -8.69
N ILE A 69 1.82 2.68 -7.92
CA ILE A 69 1.92 4.09 -7.53
C ILE A 69 3.25 4.66 -8.01
N TYR A 70 3.19 5.63 -8.93
CA TYR A 70 4.40 6.28 -9.45
C TYR A 70 4.88 7.44 -8.58
N ASN A 71 3.96 8.24 -8.05
CA ASN A 71 4.28 9.44 -7.28
C ASN A 71 3.83 9.35 -5.81
N ASN A 72 4.08 10.41 -5.04
CA ASN A 72 3.71 10.45 -3.64
C ASN A 72 2.19 10.29 -3.48
N MET A 73 1.79 9.44 -2.53
CA MET A 73 0.38 9.22 -2.19
C MET A 73 0.17 9.23 -0.67
N VAL A 74 -0.91 9.87 -0.25
CA VAL A 74 -1.35 9.87 1.15
C VAL A 74 -2.81 9.46 1.21
N ILE A 75 -3.14 8.55 2.13
CA ILE A 75 -4.48 8.03 2.36
C ILE A 75 -4.87 8.26 3.81
N TYR A 76 -5.88 9.10 4.00
CA TYR A 76 -6.38 9.46 5.34
C TYR A 76 -7.53 8.59 5.82
N ASN A 77 -8.30 8.00 4.91
CA ASN A 77 -9.52 7.26 5.22
C ASN A 77 -9.40 5.78 4.83
N ASN A 78 -10.30 4.96 5.35
CA ASN A 78 -10.36 3.56 4.96
C ASN A 78 -10.56 3.43 3.44
N MET A 79 -9.82 2.52 2.80
CA MET A 79 -9.89 2.32 1.36
C MET A 79 -9.96 0.83 1.00
N VAL A 80 -10.81 0.49 0.02
CA VAL A 80 -10.90 -0.86 -0.53
C VAL A 80 -10.83 -0.79 -2.06
N ILE A 81 -9.96 -1.61 -2.65
CA ILE A 81 -9.72 -1.64 -4.10
C ILE A 81 -10.00 -3.03 -4.64
N TYR A 82 -10.97 -3.10 -5.55
CA TYR A 82 -11.38 -4.35 -6.20
C TYR A 82 -10.76 -4.55 -7.58
N TYR A 83 -10.22 -3.51 -8.22
CA TYR A 83 -9.72 -3.56 -9.59
C TYR A 83 -8.26 -3.13 -9.66
N ASN A 84 -7.61 -3.40 -10.80
CA ASN A 84 -6.26 -2.92 -11.01
C ASN A 84 -6.25 -1.38 -11.05
N ILE A 85 -5.31 -0.77 -10.35
CA ILE A 85 -5.19 0.69 -10.24
C ILE A 85 -3.76 1.15 -10.53
N LEU A 86 -3.66 2.22 -11.31
CA LEU A 86 -2.43 2.91 -11.67
C LEU A 86 -2.55 4.38 -11.25
N ILE A 87 -1.67 4.86 -10.37
CA ILE A 87 -1.74 6.22 -9.82
C ILE A 87 -0.50 7.01 -10.23
N TYR A 88 -0.71 8.10 -10.97
CA TYR A 88 0.35 9.02 -11.39
C TYR A 88 0.44 10.28 -10.55
N TYR A 89 -0.65 10.87 -10.08
CA TYR A 89 -0.65 12.04 -9.19
C TYR A 89 -1.93 11.99 -8.40
N TYR A 90 -1.93 12.01 -7.06
CA TYR A 90 -3.12 12.41 -6.29
C TYR A 90 -2.92 12.43 -4.77
N PHE A 91 -3.71 13.27 -4.10
CA PHE A 91 -3.94 13.28 -2.65
C PHE A 91 -5.35 12.70 -2.41
N VAL A 92 -5.47 11.53 -1.79
CA VAL A 92 -6.77 10.82 -1.69
C VAL A 92 -7.46 11.17 -0.37
N ASN A 93 -8.50 12.02 -0.42
CA ASN A 93 -9.39 12.25 0.72
C ASN A 93 -10.63 11.34 0.71
N GLN A 94 -11.05 10.81 -0.44
CA GLN A 94 -12.03 9.70 -0.57
C GLN A 94 -12.19 9.32 -2.05
N PHE A 95 -12.25 8.03 -2.39
CA PHE A 95 -12.79 7.55 -3.67
C PHE A 95 -13.52 6.22 -3.51
N PHE A 96 -14.75 6.16 -4.04
CA PHE A 96 -15.35 4.94 -4.57
C PHE A 96 -14.83 4.77 -6.00
N THR A 97 -14.43 3.56 -6.37
CA THR A 97 -13.73 3.23 -7.62
C THR A 97 -14.50 3.66 -8.88
N THR A 98 -13.85 4.40 -9.79
CA THR A 98 -14.15 4.34 -11.23
C THR A 98 -13.04 3.56 -11.91
N SER A 99 -13.40 2.42 -12.47
CA SER A 99 -12.63 1.59 -13.40
C SER A 99 -12.32 2.33 -14.70
N ILE A 100 -11.19 2.02 -15.32
CA ILE A 100 -11.03 2.03 -16.79
C ILE A 100 -11.05 0.57 -17.23
#